data_AF-A0AAD7Y6B4-F1
#
_entry.id   AF-A0AAD7Y6B4-F1
#
_cell.length_a   1.000
_cell.length_b   1.000
_cell.length_c   1.000
_cell.angle_alpha   90.00
_cell.angle_beta   90.00
_cell.angle_gamma   90.00
#
_symmetry.space_group_name_H-M   'P 1'
#
loop_
_entity.id
_entity.type
_entity.pdbx_description
1 polymer ?
#
loop_
_entity_poly.entity_id
_entity_poly.type
_entity_poly.pdbx_seq_one_letter_code
_entity_poly.pdbx_strand_id
1 'polypeptide(L)'
;MYSVRVFLITILVFFVAETVLGCRECGGYPNAHIGCAGYCYNRCSNYQLNTPENRATCPPCELGWACNEGYVYDDHIKECVKPENCSAEGLKSTE
;
A
#
# COMPACT_ATOMS: atom_id res chain seq x y z
N MET A 1 34.57 26.81 10.69
CA MET A 1 34.48 25.52 11.43
C MET A 1 33.01 25.22 11.66
N TYR A 2 32.44 24.26 10.94
CA TYR A 2 31.07 23.82 11.19
C TYR A 2 31.03 23.05 12.51
N SER A 3 30.08 23.36 13.38
CA SER A 3 29.89 22.61 14.63
C SER A 3 29.54 21.16 14.30
N VAL A 4 30.15 20.20 15.00
CA VAL A 4 29.90 18.75 14.81
C VAL A 4 28.40 18.44 14.89
N ARG A 5 27.65 19.19 15.70
CA ARG A 5 26.19 19.09 15.80
C ARG A 5 25.49 19.48 14.50
N VAL A 6 25.97 20.52 13.81
CA VAL A 6 25.41 20.97 12.52
C VAL A 6 25.68 19.94 11.43
N PHE A 7 26.87 19.33 11.43
CA PHE A 7 27.24 18.29 10.46
C PHE A 7 26.40 17.01 10.61
N LEU A 8 26.13 16.58 11.85
CA LEU A 8 25.26 15.44 12.13
C LEU A 8 23.80 15.70 11.77
N ILE A 9 23.30 16.91 12.04
CA ILE A 9 21.93 17.30 11.65
C ILE A 9 21.79 17.32 10.13
N THR A 10 22.77 17.86 9.40
CA THR A 10 22.73 17.83 7.94
C THR A 10 22.73 16.40 7.41
N ILE A 11 23.59 15.51 7.93
CA ILE A 11 23.60 14.11 7.51
C ILE A 11 22.25 13.44 7.80
N LEU A 12 21.69 13.61 9.00
CA LEU A 12 20.37 13.07 9.34
C LEU A 12 19.26 13.62 8.43
N VAL A 13 19.27 14.91 8.11
CA VAL A 13 18.28 15.51 7.20
C VAL A 13 18.46 15.01 5.76
N PHE A 14 19.68 14.86 5.27
CA PHE A 14 19.96 14.29 3.94
C PHE A 14 19.54 12.80 3.86
N PHE A 15 19.86 11.98 4.87
CA PHE A 15 19.44 10.57 4.94
C PHE A 15 17.91 10.43 5.07
N VAL A 16 17.25 11.31 5.83
CA VAL A 16 15.77 11.33 5.93
C VAL A 16 15.14 11.82 4.62
N ALA A 17 15.75 12.78 3.92
CA ALA A 17 15.24 13.25 2.64
C ALA A 17 15.33 12.18 1.53
N GLU A 18 16.42 11.42 1.47
CA GLU A 18 16.61 10.35 0.46
C GLU A 18 15.67 9.16 0.69
N THR A 19 15.29 8.85 1.94
CA THR A 19 14.28 7.82 2.22
C THR A 19 12.85 8.28 1.90
N VAL A 20 12.60 9.59 1.91
CA VAL A 20 11.28 10.18 1.60
C VAL A 20 11.12 10.51 0.09
N LEU A 21 12.22 10.55 -0.67
CA LEU A 21 12.21 10.86 -2.10
C LEU A 21 12.14 9.62 -3.02
N GLY A 22 11.52 8.54 -2.53
CA GLY A 22 10.99 7.48 -3.39
C GLY A 22 9.74 7.99 -4.11
N CYS A 23 9.91 8.35 -5.38
CA CYS A 23 8.89 8.79 -6.36
C CYS A 23 7.63 9.53 -5.79
N ARG A 24 7.70 10.85 -5.63
CA ARG A 24 6.50 11.71 -5.44
C ARG A 24 5.57 11.77 -6.67
N GLU A 25 6.05 11.35 -7.85
CA GLU A 25 5.35 11.42 -9.14
C GLU A 25 4.85 10.04 -9.65
N CYS A 26 5.22 8.96 -8.98
CA CYS A 26 4.65 7.63 -9.15
C CYS A 26 4.18 7.24 -7.76
N GLY A 27 2.88 7.39 -7.47
CA GLY A 27 2.27 7.13 -6.16
C GLY A 27 2.44 5.68 -5.69
N GLY A 28 3.67 5.29 -5.37
CA GLY A 28 4.06 3.99 -4.88
C GLY A 28 3.68 3.90 -3.42
N TYR A 29 2.41 3.62 -3.17
CA TYR A 29 1.99 3.16 -1.86
C TYR A 29 2.89 1.99 -1.46
N PRO A 30 3.43 1.96 -0.22
CA PRO A 30 4.18 0.80 0.24
C PRO A 30 3.36 -0.47 0.01
N ASN A 31 4.03 -1.51 -0.49
CA ASN A 31 3.43 -2.80 -0.83
C ASN A 31 2.44 -2.80 -2.01
N ALA A 32 2.53 -1.82 -2.92
CA ALA A 32 1.79 -1.80 -4.17
C ALA A 32 2.71 -1.86 -5.41
N HIS A 33 2.17 -2.35 -6.52
CA HIS A 33 2.81 -2.38 -7.83
C HIS A 33 1.80 -2.06 -8.93
N ILE A 34 2.29 -1.83 -10.16
CA ILE A 34 1.41 -1.70 -11.32
C ILE A 34 0.90 -3.11 -11.70
N GLY A 35 -0.42 -3.27 -11.77
CA GLY A 35 -1.11 -4.55 -12.00
C GLY A 35 -2.60 -4.36 -12.24
N CYS A 36 -3.40 -5.35 -11.85
CA CYS A 36 -4.86 -5.29 -11.95
C CYS A 36 -5.45 -4.46 -10.81
N ALA A 37 -5.95 -3.27 -11.15
CA ALA A 37 -6.68 -2.40 -10.24
C ALA A 37 -8.07 -2.97 -9.90
N GLY A 38 -8.65 -2.47 -8.80
CA GLY A 38 -10.02 -2.80 -8.36
C GLY A 38 -10.09 -3.64 -7.08
N TYR A 39 -8.97 -4.28 -6.68
CA TYR A 39 -8.85 -5.03 -5.42
C TYR A 39 -9.98 -6.07 -5.21
N CYS A 40 -10.47 -6.68 -6.29
CA CYS A 40 -11.56 -7.65 -6.23
C CYS A 40 -11.16 -8.86 -5.35
N TYR A 41 -11.92 -9.09 -4.28
CA TYR A 41 -11.60 -10.05 -3.21
C TYR A 41 -10.17 -9.92 -2.65
N ASN A 42 -9.60 -8.71 -2.69
CA ASN A 42 -8.28 -8.39 -2.16
C ASN A 42 -8.31 -7.12 -1.30
N ARG A 43 -9.43 -6.85 -0.62
CA ARG A 43 -9.59 -5.78 0.37
C ARG A 43 -9.68 -6.35 1.77
N CYS A 44 -9.36 -5.56 2.80
CA CYS A 44 -9.51 -5.97 4.20
C CYS A 44 -10.91 -6.49 4.54
N SER A 45 -11.96 -5.98 3.90
CA SER A 45 -13.34 -6.41 4.15
C SER A 45 -13.72 -7.73 3.48
N ASN A 46 -13.00 -8.17 2.45
CA ASN A 46 -13.43 -9.30 1.62
C ASN A 46 -12.33 -10.29 1.20
N TYR A 47 -11.07 -10.10 1.63
CA TYR A 47 -9.96 -10.98 1.26
C TYR A 47 -10.16 -12.43 1.72
N GLN A 48 -10.94 -12.65 2.78
CA GLN A 48 -11.29 -13.99 3.27
C GLN A 48 -12.16 -14.77 2.27
N LEU A 49 -12.83 -14.07 1.36
CA LEU A 49 -13.64 -14.63 0.29
C LEU A 49 -12.83 -14.88 -0.99
N ASN A 50 -11.49 -14.76 -0.96
CA ASN A 50 -10.62 -14.90 -2.15
C ASN A 50 -10.46 -16.36 -2.63
N THR A 51 -11.57 -16.98 -3.03
CA THR A 51 -11.62 -18.32 -3.63
C THR A 51 -11.52 -18.24 -5.16
N PRO A 52 -11.16 -19.33 -5.86
CA PRO A 52 -11.20 -19.36 -7.32
C PRO A 52 -12.60 -19.07 -7.91
N GLU A 53 -13.65 -19.54 -7.25
CA GLU A 53 -15.04 -19.33 -7.63
C GLU A 53 -15.42 -17.85 -7.57
N ASN A 54 -15.06 -17.18 -6.47
CA ASN A 54 -15.33 -15.76 -6.30
C ASN A 54 -14.47 -14.91 -7.25
N ARG A 55 -13.19 -15.25 -7.44
CA ARG A 55 -12.34 -14.55 -8.42
C ARG A 55 -12.87 -14.62 -9.85
N ALA A 56 -13.61 -15.67 -10.21
CA ALA A 56 -14.25 -15.78 -11.52
C ALA A 56 -15.38 -14.76 -11.73
N THR A 57 -15.94 -14.17 -10.66
CA THR A 57 -16.98 -13.13 -10.76
C THR A 57 -16.40 -11.72 -10.83
N CYS A 58 -15.08 -11.56 -10.73
CA CYS A 58 -14.44 -10.25 -10.84
C CYS A 58 -14.59 -9.67 -12.25
N PRO A 59 -14.71 -8.34 -12.38
CA PRO A 59 -14.68 -7.70 -13.68
C PRO A 59 -13.32 -7.94 -14.37
N PRO A 60 -13.25 -7.70 -15.70
CA PRO A 60 -11.99 -7.72 -16.42
C PRO A 60 -10.92 -6.85 -15.73
N CYS A 61 -9.68 -7.31 -15.75
CA CYS A 61 -8.55 -6.58 -15.17
C CYS A 61 -8.37 -5.22 -15.84
N GLU A 62 -8.51 -4.15 -15.07
CA GLU A 62 -8.14 -2.79 -15.47
C GLU A 62 -6.72 -2.49 -15.00
N LEU A 63 -5.88 -1.94 -15.88
CA LEU A 63 -4.50 -1.63 -15.52
C LEU A 63 -4.47 -0.45 -14.53
N GLY A 64 -3.82 -0.65 -13.38
CA GLY A 64 -3.61 0.40 -12.38
C GLY A 64 -2.80 -0.11 -11.18
N TRP A 65 -3.08 0.38 -9.99
CA TRP A 65 -2.36 -0.04 -8.78
C TRP A 65 -2.99 -1.30 -8.17
N ALA A 66 -2.14 -2.28 -7.88
CA ALA A 66 -2.49 -3.51 -7.21
C ALA A 66 -1.59 -3.72 -5.99
N CYS A 67 -2.10 -4.37 -4.95
CA CYS A 67 -1.26 -4.77 -3.82
C CYS A 67 -0.36 -5.94 -4.22
N ASN A 68 0.87 -5.95 -3.68
CA ASN A 68 1.80 -7.06 -3.80
C ASN A 68 1.16 -8.37 -3.29
N GLU A 69 1.67 -9.49 -3.76
CA GLU A 69 1.23 -10.80 -3.27
C GLU A 69 1.37 -10.89 -1.74
N GLY A 70 0.30 -11.36 -1.08
CA GLY A 70 0.22 -11.41 0.38
C GLY A 70 -0.22 -10.11 1.07
N TYR A 71 -0.46 -9.04 0.31
CA TYR A 71 -1.02 -7.78 0.81
C TYR A 71 -2.44 -7.55 0.30
N VAL A 72 -3.26 -6.95 1.15
CA VAL A 72 -4.65 -6.58 0.91
C VAL A 72 -4.82 -5.08 1.03
N TYR A 73 -5.77 -4.51 0.29
CA TYR A 73 -6.04 -3.08 0.33
C TYR A 73 -6.95 -2.73 1.52
N ASP A 74 -6.52 -1.78 2.34
CA ASP A 74 -7.36 -1.21 3.40
C ASP A 74 -8.01 0.08 2.93
N ASP A 75 -9.33 0.05 2.75
CA ASP A 75 -10.12 1.19 2.29
C ASP A 75 -10.18 2.37 3.26
N HIS A 76 -9.90 2.16 4.54
CA HIS A 76 -9.93 3.23 5.53
C HIS A 76 -8.62 4.02 5.53
N ILE A 77 -7.48 3.35 5.56
CA ILE A 77 -6.16 4.02 5.56
C ILE A 77 -5.60 4.24 4.14
N LYS A 78 -6.23 3.67 3.11
CA LYS A 78 -5.87 3.79 1.68
C LYS A 78 -4.49 3.22 1.34
N GLU A 79 -4.10 2.14 2.01
CA GLU A 79 -2.79 1.49 1.85
C GLU A 79 -2.89 -0.03 1.68
N CYS A 80 -1.86 -0.64 1.09
CA CYS A 80 -1.70 -2.09 1.03
C CYS A 80 -1.02 -2.60 2.30
N VAL A 81 -1.73 -3.38 3.08
CA VAL A 81 -1.27 -3.92 4.36
C VAL A 81 -1.34 -5.44 4.36
N LYS A 82 -0.68 -6.07 5.32
CA LYS A 82 -0.93 -7.49 5.58
C LYS A 82 -2.33 -7.67 6.18
N PRO A 83 -3.00 -8.81 5.94
CA PRO A 83 -4.33 -9.07 6.51
C PRO A 83 -4.41 -8.87 8.03
N GLU A 84 -3.37 -9.25 8.77
CA GLU A 84 -3.28 -9.06 10.23
C GLU A 84 -3.18 -7.59 10.67
N ASN A 85 -2.83 -6.68 9.76
CA ASN A 85 -2.65 -5.26 10.00
C ASN A 85 -3.81 -4.41 9.44
N CYS A 86 -4.91 -5.05 9.01
CA CYS A 86 -6.11 -4.34 8.62
C CYS A 86 -6.65 -3.48 9.78
N SER A 87 -7.03 -2.25 9.48
CA SER A 87 -7.69 -1.36 10.43
C SER A 87 -9.07 -1.90 10.78
N ALA A 88 -9.54 -1.57 11.99
CA ALA A 88 -10.85 -1.99 12.46
C ALA A 88 -12.00 -1.51 11.54
N GLU A 89 -11.80 -0.37 10.85
CA GLU A 89 -12.75 0.17 9.90
C GLU A 89 -12.62 -0.49 8.51
N GLY A 90 -11.40 -0.80 8.06
CA GLY A 90 -11.17 -1.56 6.83
C GLY A 90 -11.73 -2.99 6.86
N LEU A 91 -11.87 -3.59 8.05
CA LEU A 91 -12.56 -4.89 8.21
C LEU A 91 -14.08 -4.79 8.05
N LYS A 92 -14.67 -3.60 8.28
CA LYS A 92 -16.12 -3.38 8.22
C LYS A 92 -16.59 -2.77 6.91
N SER A 93 -15.67 -2.33 6.04
CA SER A 93 -16.00 -1.65 4.80
C SER A 93 -16.70 -2.59 3.83
N THR A 94 -18.02 -2.70 4.00
CA THR A 94 -18.88 -3.44 3.09
C THR A 94 -19.31 -2.45 2.02
N GLU A 95 -18.78 -2.59 0.81
CA GLU A 95 -19.33 -1.94 -0.39
C GLU A 95 -20.68 -2.57 -0.75
#